data_AF-N8ZI13-F1
#
_entry.id   AF-N8ZI13-F1
#
_cell.length_a   1.000
_cell.length_b   1.000
_cell.length_c   1.000
_cell.angle_alpha   90.00
_cell.angle_beta   90.00
_cell.angle_gamma   90.00
#
_symmetry.space_group_name_H-M   'P 1'
#
loop_
_entity.id
_entity.type
_entity.pdbx_description
1 polymer ?
#
loop_
_entity_poly.entity_id
_entity_poly.type
_entity_poly.pdbx_seq_one_letter_code
_entity_poly.pdbx_strand_id
1 'polypeptide(L)'
;MKLNNTLAGFHLGIGLFYLCALIFVTLFTFLEKSWRTDIVSVVFYIIFIVIIALHFKAYVEVKKGSNLGRILTRILGTILLFGFPIGTLLGWLILSYANEDSWQTKI
;
A
#
# COMPACT_ATOMS: atom_id res chain seq x y z
N MET A 1 -28.75 -8.00 -9.89
CA MET A 1 -27.86 -7.52 -8.82
C MET A 1 -27.32 -6.16 -9.25
N LYS A 2 -27.53 -5.07 -8.48
CA LYS A 2 -27.05 -3.74 -8.88
C LYS A 2 -25.54 -3.65 -8.60
N LEU A 3 -24.75 -3.37 -9.62
CA LEU A 3 -23.29 -3.30 -9.53
C LEU A 3 -22.87 -2.18 -8.56
N ASN A 4 -21.97 -2.47 -7.62
CA ASN A 4 -21.43 -1.45 -6.73
C ASN A 4 -20.22 -0.75 -7.39
N ASN A 5 -20.52 0.19 -8.29
CA ASN A 5 -19.50 0.96 -9.00
C ASN A 5 -18.60 1.78 -8.08
N THR A 6 -19.13 2.23 -6.94
CA THR A 6 -18.35 2.94 -5.91
C THR A 6 -17.30 2.02 -5.29
N LEU A 7 -17.67 0.80 -4.90
CA LEU A 7 -16.73 -0.18 -4.35
C LEU A 7 -15.66 -0.60 -5.37
N ALA A 8 -16.04 -0.78 -6.63
CA ALA A 8 -15.08 -1.01 -7.71
C ALA A 8 -14.10 0.17 -7.82
N GLY A 9 -14.62 1.41 -7.80
CA GLY A 9 -13.82 2.63 -7.80
C GLY A 9 -12.79 2.70 -6.66
N PHE A 10 -13.17 2.30 -5.45
CA PHE A 10 -12.23 2.20 -4.32
C PHE A 10 -11.09 1.22 -4.59
N HIS A 11 -11.38 0.01 -5.08
CA HIS A 11 -10.33 -0.97 -5.38
C HIS A 11 -9.39 -0.47 -6.49
N LEU A 12 -9.93 0.19 -7.52
CA LEU A 12 -9.14 0.80 -8.59
C LEU A 12 -8.24 1.93 -8.04
N GLY A 13 -8.81 2.86 -7.28
CA GLY A 13 -8.09 3.99 -6.70
C GLY A 13 -6.95 3.54 -5.78
N ILE A 14 -7.19 2.57 -4.90
CA ILE A 14 -6.17 2.02 -4.00
C ILE A 14 -5.09 1.26 -4.79
N GLY A 15 -5.48 0.45 -5.78
CA GLY A 15 -4.53 -0.26 -6.63
C GLY A 15 -3.59 0.69 -7.38
N LEU A 16 -4.14 1.79 -7.93
CA LEU A 16 -3.34 2.84 -8.57
C LEU A 16 -2.47 3.60 -7.58
N PHE A 17 -2.98 3.96 -6.40
CA PHE A 17 -2.21 4.62 -5.35
C PHE A 17 -0.99 3.79 -4.95
N TYR A 18 -1.17 2.49 -4.67
CA TYR A 18 -0.06 1.60 -4.37
C TYR A 18 0.88 1.43 -5.56
N LEU A 19 0.38 1.32 -6.79
CA LEU A 19 1.26 1.27 -7.96
C LEU A 19 2.17 2.52 -8.06
N CYS A 20 1.61 3.72 -7.88
CA CYS A 20 2.38 4.96 -7.86
C CYS A 20 3.39 4.98 -6.71
N ALA A 21 3.00 4.52 -5.52
CA ALA A 21 3.90 4.44 -4.37
C ALA A 21 5.09 3.48 -4.62
N LEU A 22 4.83 2.32 -5.24
CA LEU A 22 5.88 1.35 -5.59
C LEU A 22 6.87 1.96 -6.58
N ILE A 23 6.38 2.63 -7.61
CA ILE A 23 7.21 3.33 -8.60
C ILE A 23 8.05 4.41 -7.92
N PHE A 24 7.42 5.24 -7.07
CA PHE A 24 8.11 6.29 -6.33
C PHE A 24 9.25 5.73 -5.46
N VAL A 25 8.98 4.73 -4.62
CA VAL A 25 10.01 4.11 -3.75
C VAL A 25 11.13 3.48 -4.57
N THR A 26 10.80 2.83 -5.69
CA THR A 26 11.79 2.21 -6.58
C THR A 26 12.69 3.25 -7.23
N LEU A 27 12.10 4.32 -7.78
CA LEU A 27 12.87 5.42 -8.38
C LEU A 27 13.74 6.11 -7.33
N PHE A 28 13.17 6.41 -6.15
CA PHE A 28 13.90 7.06 -5.07
C PHE A 28 15.11 6.25 -4.63
N THR A 29 14.92 4.97 -4.33
CA THR A 29 16.03 4.08 -3.89
C THR A 29 17.08 3.86 -4.98
N PHE A 30 16.69 3.87 -6.25
CA PHE A 30 17.62 3.80 -7.37
C PHE A 30 18.45 5.09 -7.50
N LEU A 31 17.81 6.26 -7.45
CA LEU A 31 18.47 7.57 -7.56
C LEU A 31 19.44 7.82 -6.40
N GLU A 32 19.05 7.44 -5.17
CA GLU A 32 19.90 7.52 -3.97
C GLU A 32 20.98 6.42 -3.92
N LYS A 33 21.04 5.52 -4.91
CA LYS A 33 21.92 4.33 -4.92
C LYS A 33 21.82 3.50 -3.65
N SER A 34 20.65 3.54 -2.98
CA SER A 34 20.37 2.86 -1.71
C SER A 34 19.61 1.55 -1.92
N TRP A 35 19.58 1.04 -3.16
CA TRP A 35 18.90 -0.19 -3.52
C TRP A 35 19.45 -1.38 -2.74
N ARG A 36 18.55 -2.18 -2.15
CA ARG A 36 18.90 -3.36 -1.35
C ARG A 36 18.28 -4.60 -1.96
N THR A 37 19.07 -5.67 -2.07
CA THR A 37 18.65 -6.98 -2.60
C THR A 37 18.61 -8.06 -1.53
N ASP A 38 18.68 -7.68 -0.26
CA ASP A 38 18.50 -8.62 0.83
C ASP A 38 17.07 -9.19 0.85
N ILE A 39 16.92 -10.36 1.49
CA ILE A 39 15.67 -11.12 1.47
C ILE A 39 14.47 -10.30 1.99
N VAL A 40 14.69 -9.41 2.95
CA VAL A 40 13.62 -8.59 3.54
C VAL A 40 13.11 -7.60 2.50
N SER A 41 14.02 -6.90 1.81
CA SER A 41 13.67 -5.99 0.72
C SER A 41 12.94 -6.71 -0.41
N VAL A 42 13.41 -7.88 -0.84
CA VAL A 42 12.76 -8.65 -1.91
C VAL A 42 11.36 -9.10 -1.51
N VAL A 43 11.19 -9.65 -0.31
CA VAL A 43 9.88 -10.09 0.21
C VAL A 43 8.91 -8.91 0.31
N PHE A 44 9.38 -7.75 0.77
CA PHE A 44 8.56 -6.54 0.82
C PHE A 44 8.01 -6.16 -0.55
N TYR A 45 8.87 -6.10 -1.58
CA TYR A 45 8.46 -5.83 -2.95
C TYR A 45 7.42 -6.82 -3.49
N ILE A 46 7.63 -8.13 -3.24
CA ILE A 46 6.70 -9.17 -3.67
C ILE A 46 5.33 -8.99 -3.00
N ILE A 47 5.30 -8.81 -1.68
CA ILE A 47 4.03 -8.59 -0.93
C ILE A 47 3.32 -7.36 -1.50
N PHE A 48 4.04 -6.29 -1.76
CA PHE A 48 3.47 -5.05 -2.27
C PHE A 48 2.84 -5.24 -3.67
N ILE A 49 3.54 -5.92 -4.57
CA ILE A 49 3.02 -6.28 -5.91
C ILE A 49 1.77 -7.16 -5.80
N VAL A 50 1.78 -8.15 -4.90
CA VAL A 50 0.63 -9.03 -4.67
C VAL A 50 -0.59 -8.23 -4.21
N ILE A 51 -0.43 -7.31 -3.26
CA ILE A 51 -1.53 -6.45 -2.78
C ILE A 51 -2.09 -5.59 -3.91
N ILE A 52 -1.24 -4.96 -4.73
CA ILE A 52 -1.66 -4.20 -5.92
C ILE A 52 -2.50 -5.08 -6.85
N ALA A 53 -1.98 -6.27 -7.20
CA ALA A 53 -2.65 -7.20 -8.09
C ALA A 53 -4.01 -7.67 -7.52
N LEU A 54 -4.09 -7.91 -6.22
CA LEU A 54 -5.35 -8.26 -5.55
C LEU A 54 -6.38 -7.13 -5.61
N HIS A 55 -5.97 -5.87 -5.49
CA HIS A 55 -6.87 -4.72 -5.68
C HIS A 55 -7.42 -4.64 -7.11
N PHE A 56 -6.57 -4.82 -8.14
CA PHE A 56 -7.05 -4.85 -9.53
C PHE A 56 -7.95 -6.06 -9.82
N LYS A 57 -7.64 -7.23 -9.25
CA LYS A 57 -8.50 -8.42 -9.35
C LYS A 57 -9.85 -8.18 -8.68
N ALA A 58 -9.87 -7.60 -7.48
CA ALA A 58 -11.10 -7.25 -6.78
C ALA A 58 -11.94 -6.24 -7.58
N TYR A 59 -11.31 -5.24 -8.21
CA TYR A 59 -12.00 -4.31 -9.12
C TYR A 59 -12.75 -5.04 -10.24
N VAL A 60 -12.05 -5.93 -10.96
CA VAL A 60 -12.65 -6.71 -12.05
C VAL A 60 -13.79 -7.60 -11.55
N GLU A 61 -13.59 -8.29 -10.44
CA GLU A 61 -14.58 -9.24 -9.89
C GLU A 61 -15.80 -8.55 -9.28
N VAL A 62 -15.64 -7.37 -8.66
CA VAL A 62 -16.76 -6.53 -8.20
C VAL A 62 -17.58 -6.04 -9.39
N LYS A 63 -16.93 -5.67 -10.51
CA LYS A 63 -17.64 -5.31 -11.75
C LYS A 63 -18.36 -6.48 -12.42
N LYS A 64 -18.02 -7.72 -12.07
CA LYS A 64 -18.77 -8.92 -12.49
C LYS A 64 -19.87 -9.30 -11.49
N GLY A 65 -19.90 -8.69 -10.31
CA GLY A 65 -20.80 -9.06 -9.22
C GLY A 65 -20.53 -10.46 -8.67
N SER A 66 -19.29 -10.96 -8.77
CA SER A 66 -18.96 -12.35 -8.40
C SER A 66 -18.81 -12.54 -6.89
N ASN A 67 -19.01 -13.79 -6.43
CA ASN A 67 -18.73 -14.16 -5.03
C ASN A 67 -17.25 -13.97 -4.67
N LEU A 68 -16.34 -14.16 -5.63
CA LEU A 68 -14.92 -13.90 -5.42
C LEU A 68 -14.65 -12.42 -5.14
N GLY A 69 -15.31 -11.51 -5.86
CA GLY A 69 -15.23 -10.08 -5.60
C GLY A 69 -15.63 -9.75 -4.15
N ARG A 70 -16.73 -10.34 -3.67
CA ARG A 70 -17.19 -10.19 -2.28
C ARG A 70 -16.17 -10.69 -1.26
N ILE A 71 -15.54 -11.84 -1.51
CA ILE A 71 -14.52 -12.42 -0.61
C ILE A 71 -13.27 -11.54 -0.60
N LEU A 72 -12.76 -11.17 -1.77
CA LEU A 72 -11.56 -10.33 -1.91
C LEU A 72 -11.76 -8.97 -1.24
N THR A 73 -12.91 -8.32 -1.44
CA THR A 73 -13.23 -7.06 -0.78
C THR A 73 -13.18 -7.18 0.74
N ARG A 74 -13.73 -8.27 1.32
CA ARG A 74 -13.72 -8.46 2.78
C ARG A 74 -12.31 -8.65 3.32
N ILE A 75 -11.50 -9.47 2.65
CA ILE A 75 -10.11 -9.72 3.05
C ILE A 75 -9.29 -8.43 2.96
N LEU A 76 -9.30 -7.76 1.79
CA LEU A 76 -8.55 -6.53 1.57
C LEU A 76 -9.01 -5.39 2.48
N GLY A 77 -10.33 -5.25 2.67
CA GLY A 77 -10.90 -4.28 3.61
C GLY A 77 -10.43 -4.51 5.04
N THR A 78 -10.37 -5.77 5.49
CA THR A 78 -9.87 -6.12 6.83
C THR A 78 -8.38 -5.81 6.97
N ILE A 79 -7.57 -6.12 5.95
CA ILE A 79 -6.14 -5.79 5.94
C ILE A 79 -5.92 -4.28 6.06
N LEU A 80 -6.73 -3.48 5.35
CA LEU A 80 -6.64 -2.01 5.40
C LEU A 80 -6.94 -1.42 6.79
N LEU A 81 -7.76 -2.08 7.61
CA LEU A 81 -8.02 -1.65 8.99
C LEU A 81 -6.76 -1.69 9.87
N PHE A 82 -5.78 -2.52 9.53
CA PHE A 82 -4.48 -2.52 10.22
C PHE A 82 -3.54 -1.41 9.72
N GLY A 83 -3.81 -0.84 8.55
CA GLY A 83 -3.01 0.27 8.01
C GLY A 83 -3.37 1.64 8.60
N PHE A 84 -4.64 1.84 9.00
CA PHE A 84 -5.16 3.12 9.48
C PHE A 84 -5.95 2.92 10.77
N PRO A 85 -5.73 3.69 11.86
CA PRO A 85 -4.94 4.92 11.98
C PRO A 85 -3.47 4.73 12.38
N ILE A 86 -2.97 3.48 12.43
CA ILE A 86 -1.61 3.17 12.89
C ILE A 86 -0.56 3.91 12.04
N GLY A 87 -0.72 3.94 10.71
CA GLY A 87 0.20 4.67 9.83
C GLY A 87 0.25 6.18 10.10
N THR A 88 -0.87 6.81 10.44
CA THR A 88 -0.93 8.25 10.77
C THR A 88 -0.23 8.55 12.08
N LEU A 89 -0.45 7.72 13.11
CA LEU A 89 0.22 7.87 14.41
C LEU A 89 1.73 7.69 14.29
N LEU A 90 2.18 6.66 13.55
CA LEU A 90 3.60 6.42 13.31
C LEU A 90 4.23 7.53 12.47
N GLY A 91 3.54 8.03 11.45
CA GLY A 91 4.01 9.15 10.63
C GLY A 91 4.18 10.43 11.45
N TRP A 92 3.23 10.76 12.31
CA TRP A 92 3.35 11.88 13.23
C TRP A 92 4.54 11.70 14.19
N LEU A 93 4.73 10.50 14.75
CA LEU A 93 5.86 10.20 15.62
C LEU A 93 7.20 10.35 14.89
N ILE A 94 7.32 9.81 13.67
CA ILE A 94 8.54 9.95 12.84
C ILE A 94 8.85 11.43 12.59
N LEU A 95 7.85 12.23 12.19
CA LEU A 95 8.03 13.66 11.96
C LEU A 95 8.45 14.42 13.23
N SER A 96 7.98 13.97 14.41
CA SER A 96 8.40 14.58 15.68
C SER A 96 9.88 14.36 16.02
N TYR A 97 10.50 13.30 15.50
CA TYR A 97 11.92 13.00 15.67
C TYR A 97 12.79 13.41 14.46
N ALA A 98 12.18 13.82 13.34
CA ALA A 98 12.90 14.26 12.15
C ALA A 98 13.19 15.77 12.14
N ASN A 99 13.19 16.42 13.31
CA ASN A 99 13.60 17.83 13.46
C ASN A 99 15.12 17.95 13.62
N GLU A 100 15.68 19.13 13.34
CA GLU A 100 17.14 19.36 13.37
C GLU A 100 17.77 19.02 14.73
N ASP A 101 17.05 19.28 15.83
CA ASP A 101 17.50 19.00 17.20
C ASP A 101 17.64 17.50 17.52
N SER A 102 16.85 16.65 16.85
CA SER A 102 16.83 15.20 17.06
C SER A 102 17.53 14.43 15.92
N TRP A 103 17.77 15.08 14.78
CA TRP A 103 18.35 14.49 13.57
C TRP A 103 19.81 14.07 13.75
N GLN A 104 20.57 14.83 14.53
CA GLN A 104 21.95 14.50 14.91
C GLN A 104 22.08 14.60 16.43
N THR A 105 22.00 13.46 17.13
CA THR A 105 22.47 13.39 18.51
C THR A 105 23.98 13.67 18.53
N LYS A 106 24.39 14.81 19.09
CA LYS A 106 25.79 15.05 19.47
C LYS A 106 26.21 13.92 20.41
N ILE A 107 27.05 13.01 19.93
CA ILE A 107 27.84 12.09 20.76
C ILE A 107 29.07 12.86 21.25
#